data_AF-A0A8S9KJM2-F1
#
_entry.id   AF-A0A8S9KJM2-F1
#
_cell.length_a   1.000
_cell.length_b   1.000
_cell.length_c   1.000
_cell.angle_alpha   90.00
_cell.angle_beta   90.00
_cell.angle_gamma   90.00
#
_symmetry.space_group_name_H-M   'P 1'
#
loop_
_entity.id
_entity.type
_entity.pdbx_description
1 polymer ?
#
loop_
_entity_poly.entity_id
_entity_poly.type
_entity_poly.pdbx_seq_one_letter_code
_entity_poly.pdbx_strand_id
1 'polypeptide(L)'
;MFFLSEGSTHAELLVMAQEDYNLDMSTESVEITYSLPAEMMLAPDTPPIHVTSDRQVRNLLEITKTHGVRLCVSSRSKVETVSEFREEDDEAGEADECF
;
A
#
# COMPACT_ATOMS: atom_id res chain seq x y z
N MET A 1 9.17 -7.46 14.58
CA MET A 1 8.23 -6.91 15.61
C MET A 1 8.52 -5.43 15.67
N PHE A 2 7.54 -4.57 15.41
CA PHE A 2 7.78 -3.13 15.30
C PHE A 2 7.98 -2.49 16.68
N PHE A 3 9.13 -1.88 16.90
CA PHE A 3 9.42 -1.12 18.12
C PHE A 3 9.09 0.36 17.87
N LEU A 4 7.87 0.76 18.20
CA LEU A 4 7.43 2.14 18.06
C LEU A 4 7.65 2.91 19.37
N SER A 5 8.27 4.08 19.27
CA SER A 5 8.46 5.03 20.36
C SER A 5 7.52 6.22 20.22
N GLU A 6 7.34 7.04 21.27
CA GLU A 6 6.44 8.20 21.21
C GLU A 6 6.83 9.25 20.15
N GLY A 7 8.09 9.23 19.70
CA GLY A 7 8.60 10.09 18.63
C GLY A 7 8.59 9.44 17.24
N SER A 8 8.13 8.20 17.11
CA SER A 8 8.27 7.45 15.87
C SER A 8 7.52 8.09 14.72
N THR A 9 8.17 8.14 13.56
CA THR A 9 7.61 8.71 12.33
C THR A 9 7.07 7.63 11.41
N HIS A 10 6.23 8.03 10.46
CA HIS A 10 5.75 7.15 9.41
C HIS A 10 6.90 6.59 8.57
N ALA A 11 7.91 7.41 8.28
CA ALA A 11 9.09 6.97 7.54
C ALA A 11 9.86 5.86 8.28
N GLU A 12 10.09 6.01 9.58
CA GLU A 12 10.74 4.96 10.38
C GLU A 12 9.94 3.66 10.41
N LEU A 13 8.62 3.75 10.51
CA LEU A 13 7.74 2.58 10.47
C LEU A 13 7.86 1.84 9.13
N LEU A 14 7.95 2.58 8.01
CA LEU A 14 8.18 1.98 6.69
C LEU A 14 9.57 1.35 6.56
N VAL A 15 10.61 2.01 7.08
CA VAL A 15 11.99 1.47 7.08
C VAL A 15 12.05 0.17 7.88
N MET A 16 11.46 0.13 9.08
CA MET A 16 11.41 -1.11 9.86
C MET A 16 10.69 -2.23 9.10
N ALA A 17 9.61 -1.91 8.38
CA ALA A 17 8.88 -2.91 7.59
C ALA A 17 9.72 -3.40 6.41
N GLN A 18 10.45 -2.49 5.77
CA GLN A 18 11.37 -2.85 4.71
C GLN A 18 12.48 -3.78 5.22
N GLU A 19 13.11 -3.47 6.35
CA GLU A 19 14.19 -4.25 6.94
C GLU A 19 13.70 -5.64 7.41
N ASP A 20 12.58 -5.69 8.14
CA ASP A 20 12.01 -6.95 8.67
C ASP A 20 11.60 -7.91 7.53
N TYR A 21 11.09 -7.37 6.42
CA TYR A 21 10.58 -8.16 5.28
C TYR A 21 11.53 -8.22 4.07
N ASN A 22 12.72 -7.63 4.16
CA ASN A 22 13.72 -7.53 3.08
C ASN A 22 13.13 -7.02 1.75
N LEU A 23 12.33 -5.95 1.83
CA LEU A 23 11.67 -5.33 0.66
C LEU A 23 12.58 -4.34 -0.04
N ASP A 24 12.38 -4.17 -1.35
CA ASP A 24 13.13 -3.19 -2.15
C ASP A 24 12.27 -1.95 -2.42
N MET A 25 12.48 -0.86 -1.68
CA MET A 25 11.71 0.38 -1.87
C MET A 25 11.91 1.05 -3.24
N SER A 26 12.92 0.64 -4.02
CA SER A 26 13.10 1.13 -5.38
C SER A 26 12.02 0.57 -6.32
N THR A 27 11.67 -0.71 -6.16
CA THR A 27 10.73 -1.45 -7.01
C THR A 27 9.39 -1.71 -6.35
N GLU A 28 9.29 -1.58 -5.03
CA GLU A 28 8.09 -1.85 -4.24
C GLU A 28 7.69 -0.63 -3.41
N SER A 29 6.39 -0.48 -3.17
CA SER A 29 5.84 0.43 -2.17
C SER A 29 5.29 -0.38 -1.01
N VAL A 30 5.58 0.06 0.21
CA VAL A 30 5.11 -0.57 1.44
C VAL A 30 3.90 0.20 1.97
N GLU A 31 2.82 -0.52 2.25
CA GLU A 31 1.62 0.00 2.90
C GLU A 31 1.44 -0.68 4.26
N ILE A 32 1.14 0.13 5.28
CA ILE A 32 0.92 -0.36 6.64
C ILE A 32 -0.50 0.01 7.06
N THR A 33 -1.24 -1.01 7.49
CA THR A 33 -2.62 -0.88 7.96
C THR A 33 -2.78 -1.50 9.33
N TYR A 34 -3.77 -1.06 10.08
CA TYR A 34 -4.16 -1.68 11.35
C TYR A 34 -5.67 -1.70 11.51
N SER A 35 -6.17 -2.69 12.24
CA SER A 35 -7.58 -2.77 12.63
C SER A 35 -7.76 -2.16 14.02
N LEU A 36 -8.87 -1.45 14.22
CA LEU A 36 -9.22 -0.96 15.55
C LEU A 36 -9.60 -2.14 16.46
N PRO A 37 -9.26 -2.07 17.76
CA PRO A 37 -9.80 -3.00 18.75
C PRO A 37 -11.34 -2.97 18.74
N ALA A 38 -11.98 -4.12 18.95
CA ALA A 38 -13.45 -4.24 18.92
C ALA A 38 -14.17 -3.24 19.85
N GLU A 39 -13.54 -2.92 20.99
CA GLU A 39 -14.03 -1.96 21.99
C GLU A 39 -14.10 -0.52 21.45
N MET A 40 -13.29 -0.20 20.45
CA MET A 40 -13.24 1.11 19.79
C MET A 40 -14.02 1.15 18.47
N MET A 41 -14.48 -0.01 17.98
CA MET A 41 -15.22 -0.10 16.74
C MET A 41 -16.66 0.35 16.95
N LEU A 42 -17.09 1.34 16.16
CA LEU A 42 -18.48 1.80 16.14
C LEU A 42 -19.41 0.84 15.37
N ALA A 43 -18.83 -0.02 14.54
CA ALA A 43 -19.53 -1.04 13.77
C ALA A 43 -18.64 -2.27 13.51
N PRO A 44 -19.22 -3.49 13.42
CA PRO A 44 -18.47 -4.73 13.18
C PRO A 44 -17.63 -4.73 11.89
N ASP A 45 -18.09 -4.04 10.84
CA ASP A 45 -17.44 -3.99 9.52
C ASP A 45 -16.65 -2.69 9.30
N THR A 46 -15.98 -2.18 10.35
CA THR A 46 -15.13 -0.99 10.19
C THR A 46 -13.90 -1.35 9.35
N PRO A 47 -13.62 -0.63 8.25
CA PRO A 47 -12.48 -0.92 7.40
C PRO A 47 -11.15 -0.68 8.12
N PRO A 48 -10.05 -1.37 7.72
CA PRO A 48 -8.72 -1.13 8.25
C PRO A 48 -8.28 0.33 8.05
N ILE A 49 -7.53 0.85 9.00
CA ILE A 49 -6.97 2.21 8.94
C ILE A 49 -5.58 2.13 8.30
N HIS A 50 -5.36 2.95 7.28
CA HIS A 50 -4.06 3.14 6.65
C HIS A 50 -3.20 4.13 7.42
N VAL A 51 -1.94 3.77 7.66
CA VAL A 51 -0.93 4.65 8.25
C VAL A 51 -0.17 5.29 7.11
N THR A 52 -0.45 6.57 6.85
CA THR A 52 0.12 7.36 5.74
C THR A 52 0.81 8.63 6.21
N SER A 53 0.71 8.96 7.50
CA SER A 53 1.26 10.19 8.08
C SER A 53 1.66 10.00 9.54
N ASP A 54 2.59 10.83 10.02
CA ASP A 54 3.05 10.82 11.42
C ASP A 54 1.92 11.02 12.42
N ARG A 55 0.90 11.80 12.05
CA ARG A 55 -0.30 11.98 12.88
C ARG A 55 -1.03 10.66 13.10
N GLN A 56 -1.13 9.81 12.07
CA GLN A 56 -1.74 8.49 12.20
C GLN A 56 -0.84 7.53 13.00
N VAL A 57 0.49 7.66 12.90
CA VAL A 57 1.42 6.90 13.76
C VAL A 57 1.21 7.24 15.24
N ARG A 58 1.03 8.52 15.57
CA ARG A 58 0.71 8.94 16.95
C ARG A 58 -0.61 8.36 17.45
N ASN A 59 -1.65 8.36 16.63
CA ASN A 59 -2.92 7.72 16.98
C ASN A 59 -2.76 6.22 17.23
N LEU A 60 -2.02 5.52 16.35
CA LEU A 60 -1.70 4.10 16.54
C LEU A 60 -0.95 3.86 17.86
N LEU A 61 0.08 4.67 18.15
CA LEU A 61 0.84 4.59 19.39
C LEU A 61 -0.06 4.73 20.62
N GLU A 62 -0.98 5.68 20.61
CA GLU A 62 -1.94 5.87 21.70
C GLU A 62 -2.84 4.65 21.92
N ILE A 63 -3.31 4.03 20.84
CA ILE A 63 -4.10 2.79 20.91
C ILE A 63 -3.24 1.66 21.47
N THR A 64 -1.98 1.53 21.04
CA THR A 64 -1.08 0.44 21.49
C THR A 64 -0.71 0.52 22.97
N LYS A 65 -0.84 1.69 23.61
CA LYS A 65 -0.64 1.85 25.06
C LYS A 65 -1.71 1.14 25.88
N THR A 66 -2.91 0.99 25.32
CA THR A 66 -4.09 0.48 26.03
C THR A 66 -4.54 -0.87 25.50
N HIS A 67 -4.29 -1.17 24.22
CA HIS A 67 -4.75 -2.36 23.54
C HIS A 67 -3.63 -2.99 22.70
N GLY A 68 -3.63 -4.31 22.56
CA GLY A 68 -2.78 -4.98 21.58
C GLY A 68 -3.30 -4.74 20.16
N VAL A 69 -2.51 -4.11 19.29
CA VAL A 69 -2.87 -3.86 17.88
C VAL A 69 -2.03 -4.75 16.97
N ARG A 70 -2.68 -5.39 15.99
CA ARG A 70 -2.00 -6.13 14.92
C ARG A 70 -1.81 -5.22 13.71
N LEU A 71 -0.56 -5.10 13.28
CA LEU A 71 -0.22 -4.41 12.04
C LEU A 71 -0.24 -5.39 10.87
N CYS A 72 -0.77 -4.93 9.75
CA CYS A 72 -0.73 -5.60 8.47
C CYS A 72 0.21 -4.81 7.55
N VAL A 73 1.23 -5.49 7.03
CA VAL A 73 2.18 -4.94 6.07
C VAL A 73 1.84 -5.52 4.70
N SER A 74 1.76 -4.67 3.70
CA SER A 74 1.53 -5.06 2.31
C SER A 74 2.60 -4.43 1.44
N SER A 75 3.27 -5.21 0.60
CA SER A 75 4.10 -4.68 -0.47
C SER A 75 3.29 -4.66 -1.77
N ARG A 76 3.52 -3.63 -2.58
CA ARG A 76 2.98 -3.53 -3.94
C ARG A 76 4.13 -3.23 -4.87
N SER A 77 4.31 -4.05 -5.90
CA SER A 77 5.29 -3.77 -6.95
C SER A 77 4.87 -2.53 -7.74
N LYS A 78 5.82 -1.61 -7.94
CA LYS A 78 5.70 -0.48 -8.87
C LYS A 78 5.89 -0.99 -10.31
N VAL A 79 5.12 -1.99 -10.73
CA VAL A 79 5.06 -2.35 -12.15
C VAL A 79 4.23 -1.27 -12.81
N GLU A 80 4.88 -0.42 -13.61
CA GLU A 80 4.19 0.38 -14.60
C GLU A 80 3.42 -0.60 -15.48
N THR A 81 2.09 -0.56 -15.41
CA THR A 81 1.26 -1.26 -16.40
C THR A 81 1.59 -0.66 -17.75
N VAL A 82 2.51 -1.27 -18.49
CA VAL A 82 2.57 -1.15 -19.94
C VAL A 82 1.24 -1.72 -20.41
N SER A 83 0.27 -0.84 -20.59
CA SER A 83 -0.95 -1.18 -21.30
C SER A 83 -0.49 -1.62 -22.68
N GLU A 84 -0.65 -2.91 -22.98
CA GLU A 84 -0.51 -3.41 -24.33
C GLU A 84 -1.52 -2.65 -25.20
N PHE A 85 -1.06 -1.62 -25.90
CA PHE A 85 -1.80 -1.06 -27.01
C PHE A 85 -1.84 -2.15 -28.08
N ARG A 86 -3.01 -2.76 -28.22
CA ARG A 86 -3.38 -3.51 -29.42
C ARG A 86 -3.47 -2.49 -30.57
N GLU A 87 -2.53 -2.54 -31.49
CA GLU A 87 -2.72 -1.97 -32.82
C GLU A 87 -3.27 -3.09 -33.71
N GLU A 88 -4.59 -3.19 -33.78
CA GLU A 88 -5.30 -3.71 -34.95
C GLU A 88 -5.46 -2.51 -35.91
N ASP A 89 -4.85 -2.55 -37.08
CA ASP A 89 -5.32 -1.73 -38.21
C ASP A 89 -5.32 -2.59 -39.48
N ASP A 90 -6.54 -2.73 -39.99
CA ASP A 90 -6.98 -3.49 -41.16
C ASP A 90 -6.64 -2.77 -42.48
N GLU A 91 -6.52 -3.58 -43.53
CA GLU A 91 -6.90 -3.30 -44.94
C GLU A 91 -6.23 -2.13 -45.69
N ALA A 92 -5.24 -2.47 -46.52
CA ALA A 92 -4.95 -1.75 -47.76
C ALA A 92 -5.41 -2.59 -48.97
N GLY A 93 -6.68 -2.43 -49.33
CA GLY A 93 -7.24 -2.92 -50.58
C GLY A 93 -6.67 -2.12 -51.77
N GLU A 94 -5.73 -2.72 -52.49
CA GLU A 94 -5.29 -2.25 -53.80
C GLU A 94 -6.31 -2.70 -54.85
N ALA A 95 -7.14 -1.76 -55.32
CA ALA A 95 -7.91 -1.91 -56.55
C ALA A 95 -7.76 -0.64 -57.37
N ASP A 96 -7.03 -0.72 -58.49
CA ASP A 96 -7.53 -0.23 -59.78
C ASP A 96 -6.67 -0.78 -60.95
N GLU A 97 -7.16 -1.82 -61.61
CA GLU A 97 -6.81 -2.10 -63.00
C GLU A 97 -7.76 -1.30 -63.89
N CYS A 98 -7.27 -0.27 -64.58
CA CYS A 98 -8.03 0.42 -65.64
C CYS A 98 -7.14 0.79 -66.85
N PHE A 99 -7.41 0.05 -67.95
CA PHE A 99 -7.10 0.24 -69.39
C PHE A 99 -5.70 -0.09 -69.95
#